data_AF-L7K0K5-F1
#
_entry.id   AF-L7K0K5-F1
#
_cell.length_a   1.000
_cell.length_b   1.000
_cell.length_c   1.000
_cell.angle_alpha   90.00
_cell.angle_beta   90.00
_cell.angle_gamma   90.00
#
_symmetry.space_group_name_H-M   'P 1'
#
loop_
_entity.id
_entity.type
_entity.pdbx_description
1 polymer ?
#
loop_
_entity_poly.entity_id
_entity_poly.type
_entity_poly.pdbx_seq_one_letter_code
_entity_poly.pdbx_strand_id
1 'polypeptide(L)'
;MSIKCSRLWKHVRVLKLSQNMRAANQEEFSKWLLDIGNGLSNERSLVEIPQQYIANKDIANEIYEDLINSLNSANLTNKTILSYRRHLQINLKLITFFAPRSTNKSTR
;
A
#
# COMPACT_ATOMS: atom_id res chain seq x y z
N MET A 1 -2.42 20.87 18.74
CA MET A 1 -3.01 22.09 18.16
C MET A 1 -2.92 22.01 16.64
N SER A 2 -4.05 21.97 15.94
CA SER A 2 -4.09 21.99 14.47
C SER A 2 -4.28 23.42 13.97
N ILE A 3 -3.69 23.78 12.83
CA ILE A 3 -3.88 25.08 12.18
C ILE A 3 -5.38 25.34 11.90
N LYS A 4 -6.16 24.27 11.67
CA LYS A 4 -7.62 24.34 11.48
C LYS A 4 -8.38 24.86 12.72
N CYS A 5 -7.78 24.78 13.91
CA CYS A 5 -8.36 25.26 15.16
C CYS A 5 -7.94 26.70 15.50
N SER A 6 -7.10 27.32 14.67
CA SER A 6 -6.63 28.69 14.89
C SER A 6 -7.67 29.72 14.45
N ARG A 7 -7.76 30.83 15.17
CA ARG A 7 -8.56 32.01 14.76
C ARG A 7 -8.13 32.58 13.41
N LEU A 8 -6.90 32.28 12.98
CA LEU A 8 -6.36 32.69 11.68
C LEU A 8 -6.89 31.84 10.50
N TRP A 9 -7.50 30.68 10.77
CA TRP A 9 -8.01 29.78 9.72
C TRP A 9 -9.02 30.47 8.79
N LYS A 10 -9.81 31.42 9.32
CA LYS A 10 -10.76 32.23 8.54
C LYS A 10 -10.11 33.07 7.42
N HIS A 11 -8.80 33.28 7.47
CA HIS A 11 -8.04 34.02 6.46
C HIS A 11 -7.31 33.10 5.47
N VAL A 12 -7.37 31.78 5.66
CA VAL A 12 -6.70 30.81 4.78
C VAL A 12 -7.59 30.52 3.59
N ARG A 13 -7.05 30.68 2.38
CA ARG A 13 -7.69 30.20 1.16
C ARG A 13 -7.27 28.75 0.91
N VAL A 14 -8.26 27.86 0.82
CA VAL A 14 -8.02 26.45 0.45
C VAL A 14 -8.08 26.32 -1.06
N LEU A 15 -6.96 25.95 -1.67
CA LEU A 15 -6.90 25.58 -3.07
C LEU A 15 -6.99 24.05 -3.16
N LYS A 16 -7.87 23.54 -4.01
CA LYS A 16 -8.04 22.11 -4.26
C LYS A 16 -7.39 21.75 -5.58
N LEU A 17 -6.73 20.60 -5.62
CA LEU A 17 -6.26 20.03 -6.87
C LEU A 17 -7.46 19.50 -7.66
N SER A 18 -7.53 19.87 -8.93
CA SER A 18 -8.52 19.33 -9.88
C SER A 18 -8.06 18.03 -10.52
N GLN A 19 -6.75 17.77 -10.54
CA GLN A 19 -6.14 16.60 -11.17
C GLN A 19 -5.00 16.05 -10.31
N ASN A 20 -4.94 14.72 -10.19
CA ASN A 20 -3.82 14.04 -9.56
C ASN A 20 -2.72 13.78 -10.60
N MET A 21 -1.70 14.64 -10.59
CA MET A 21 -0.57 14.54 -11.52
C MET A 21 0.32 13.31 -11.29
N ARG A 22 0.27 12.69 -10.09
CA ARG A 22 1.09 11.51 -9.77
C ARG A 22 0.51 10.23 -10.38
N ALA A 23 -0.80 10.18 -10.54
CA ALA A 23 -1.53 9.06 -11.14
C ALA A 23 -2.13 9.43 -12.50
N ALA A 24 -1.56 10.42 -13.21
CA ALA A 24 -2.15 10.95 -14.45
C ALA A 24 -2.39 9.89 -15.54
N ASN A 25 -1.57 8.83 -15.56
CA ASN A 25 -1.68 7.71 -16.51
C ASN A 25 -2.68 6.63 -16.06
N GLN A 26 -3.36 6.82 -14.92
CA GLN A 26 -4.29 5.87 -14.32
C GLN A 26 -5.59 6.61 -13.99
N GLU A 27 -6.44 6.84 -14.98
CA GLU A 27 -7.62 7.71 -14.88
C GLU A 27 -8.55 7.34 -13.72
N GLU A 28 -8.92 6.07 -13.60
CA GLU A 28 -9.83 5.58 -12.56
C GLU A 28 -9.21 5.71 -11.16
N PHE A 29 -7.95 5.31 -11.00
CA PHE A 29 -7.23 5.41 -9.72
C PHE A 29 -6.98 6.86 -9.30
N SER A 30 -6.63 7.72 -10.26
CA SER A 30 -6.45 9.16 -10.08
C SER A 30 -7.71 9.81 -9.56
N LYS A 31 -8.86 9.50 -10.18
CA LYS A 31 -10.18 9.99 -9.78
C LYS A 31 -10.56 9.50 -8.38
N TRP A 32 -10.40 8.21 -8.12
CA TRP A 32 -10.66 7.61 -6.80
C TRP A 32 -9.83 8.27 -5.68
N LEU A 33 -8.54 8.52 -5.92
CA LEU A 33 -7.68 9.23 -4.96
C LEU A 33 -8.13 10.68 -4.70
N LEU A 34 -8.59 11.40 -5.73
CA LEU A 34 -9.12 12.75 -5.58
C LEU A 34 -10.42 12.75 -4.78
N ASP A 35 -11.31 11.79 -5.02
CA ASP A 35 -12.58 11.67 -4.30
C ASP A 35 -12.36 11.41 -2.81
N ILE A 36 -11.43 10.51 -2.46
CA ILE A 36 -11.01 10.26 -1.07
C ILE A 36 -10.41 11.53 -0.45
N GLY A 37 -9.47 12.19 -1.13
CA GLY A 37 -8.79 13.38 -0.62
C GLY A 37 -9.74 14.58 -0.43
N ASN A 38 -10.79 14.66 -1.24
CA ASN A 38 -11.83 15.68 -1.13
C ASN A 38 -12.87 15.38 -0.06
N GLY A 39 -12.84 14.19 0.54
CA GLY A 39 -13.80 13.77 1.55
C GLY A 39 -15.15 13.36 0.97
N LEU A 40 -15.20 12.98 -0.32
CA LEU A 40 -16.38 12.35 -0.95
C LEU A 40 -16.49 10.88 -0.52
N SER A 41 -16.38 10.65 0.78
CA SER A 41 -16.70 9.36 1.40
C SER A 41 -18.21 9.25 1.50
N ASN A 42 -18.75 8.03 1.34
CA ASN A 42 -20.18 7.77 1.55
C ASN A 42 -20.64 8.34 2.91
N GLU A 43 -21.94 8.60 3.09
CA GLU A 43 -22.52 9.25 4.28
C GLU A 43 -22.05 8.67 5.63
N ARG A 44 -21.54 7.43 5.62
CA ARG A 44 -20.96 6.71 6.76
C ARG A 44 -19.46 6.97 7.02
N SER A 45 -18.83 7.90 6.31
CA SER A 45 -17.36 8.12 6.35
C SER A 45 -16.54 6.85 6.04
N LEU A 46 -17.09 5.98 5.18
CA LEU A 46 -16.42 4.77 4.69
C LEU A 46 -15.87 5.00 3.28
N VAL A 47 -14.65 4.54 3.06
CA VAL A 47 -14.00 4.51 1.76
C VAL A 47 -14.19 3.11 1.19
N GLU A 48 -14.84 3.02 0.03
CA GLU A 48 -14.93 1.77 -0.72
C GLU A 48 -13.63 1.57 -1.49
N ILE A 49 -12.95 0.46 -1.21
CA ILE A 49 -11.73 0.07 -1.89
C ILE A 49 -12.13 -0.80 -3.09
N PRO A 50 -11.70 -0.45 -4.32
CA PRO A 50 -11.94 -1.29 -5.49
C PRO A 50 -11.44 -2.72 -5.28
N GLN A 51 -12.24 -3.71 -5.71
CA GLN A 51 -11.97 -5.13 -5.47
C GLN A 51 -10.59 -5.58 -5.97
N GLN A 52 -10.12 -4.98 -7.07
CA GLN A 52 -8.80 -5.22 -7.67
C GLN A 52 -7.62 -4.88 -6.75
N TYR A 53 -7.84 -4.11 -5.68
CA TYR A 53 -6.81 -3.76 -4.69
C TYR A 53 -6.93 -4.53 -3.37
N ILE A 54 -7.90 -5.46 -3.28
CA ILE A 54 -8.13 -6.28 -2.09
C ILE A 54 -7.46 -7.63 -2.28
N ALA A 55 -6.51 -7.93 -1.40
CA ALA A 55 -5.90 -9.25 -1.31
C ALA A 55 -6.93 -10.25 -0.78
N ASN A 56 -7.09 -11.39 -1.47
CA ASN A 56 -8.02 -12.45 -1.06
C ASN A 56 -7.32 -13.54 -0.25
N LYS A 57 -5.99 -13.53 -0.23
CA LYS A 57 -5.15 -14.48 0.51
C LYS A 57 -4.25 -13.75 1.49
N ASP A 58 -3.38 -14.50 2.14
CA ASP A 58 -2.30 -13.92 2.93
C ASP A 58 -1.45 -12.98 2.07
N ILE A 59 -1.42 -11.70 2.46
CA ILE A 59 -0.77 -10.63 1.70
C ILE A 59 0.72 -10.89 1.45
N ALA A 60 1.41 -11.60 2.35
CA ALA A 60 2.82 -11.94 2.14
C ALA A 60 2.98 -12.96 1.01
N ASN A 61 2.06 -13.93 0.91
CA ASN A 61 2.06 -14.91 -0.16
C ASN A 61 1.65 -14.23 -1.47
N GLU A 62 0.54 -13.49 -1.47
CA GLU A 62 0.02 -12.85 -2.69
C GLU A 62 1.01 -11.85 -3.32
N ILE A 63 1.83 -11.17 -2.50
CA ILE A 63 2.83 -10.21 -3.00
C ILE A 63 4.15 -10.90 -3.38
N TYR A 64 4.62 -11.90 -2.63
CA TYR A 64 5.98 -12.44 -2.77
C TYR A 64 6.09 -13.89 -3.26
N GLU A 65 5.02 -14.69 -3.29
CA GLU A 65 5.06 -16.10 -3.72
C GLU A 65 5.51 -16.24 -5.18
N ASP A 66 4.93 -15.46 -6.09
CA ASP A 66 5.32 -15.45 -7.51
C ASP A 66 6.74 -14.91 -7.74
N LEU A 67 7.22 -14.02 -6.87
CA LEU A 67 8.55 -13.42 -6.96
C LEU A 67 9.64 -14.38 -6.52
N ILE A 68 9.36 -15.17 -5.48
CA ILE A 68 10.28 -16.22 -5.01
C ILE A 68 10.42 -17.30 -6.08
N ASN A 69 9.30 -17.68 -6.72
CA ASN A 69 9.30 -18.69 -7.77
C ASN A 69 9.97 -18.22 -9.07
N SER A 70 9.90 -16.92 -9.39
CA SER A 70 10.45 -16.37 -10.64
C SER A 70 11.92 -15.93 -10.56
N LEU A 71 12.57 -16.02 -9.39
CA LEU A 71 13.99 -15.69 -9.14
C LEU A 71 14.45 -14.31 -9.64
N ASN A 72 13.53 -13.39 -9.92
CA ASN A 72 13.83 -12.11 -10.57
C ASN A 72 14.03 -11.01 -9.53
N SER A 73 15.28 -10.84 -9.08
CA SER A 73 15.67 -9.95 -7.98
C SER A 73 15.28 -8.48 -8.18
N ALA A 74 15.17 -8.02 -9.43
CA ALA A 74 14.76 -6.64 -9.75
C ALA A 74 13.30 -6.33 -9.35
N ASN A 75 12.42 -7.33 -9.34
CA ASN A 75 11.02 -7.13 -8.97
C ASN A 75 10.79 -7.16 -7.45
N LEU A 76 11.76 -7.67 -6.69
CA LEU A 76 11.72 -7.74 -5.23
C LEU A 76 11.98 -6.38 -4.58
N THR A 77 12.87 -5.56 -5.14
CA THR A 77 13.25 -4.26 -4.58
C THR A 77 12.15 -3.20 -4.67
N ASN A 78 11.15 -3.41 -5.54
CA ASN A 78 10.12 -2.41 -5.82
C ASN A 78 8.82 -2.61 -5.03
N LYS A 79 8.79 -3.57 -4.09
CA LYS A 79 7.59 -3.89 -3.30
C LYS A 79 7.86 -3.73 -1.81
N THR A 80 6.87 -3.18 -1.11
CA THR A 80 6.94 -2.96 0.34
C THR A 80 5.57 -3.20 0.94
N ILE A 81 5.53 -3.90 2.07
CA ILE A 81 4.31 -4.05 2.87
C ILE A 81 4.30 -2.96 3.94
N LEU A 82 3.27 -2.13 3.92
CA LEU A 82 3.03 -1.11 4.93
C LEU A 82 1.90 -1.58 5.86
N SER A 83 2.05 -1.32 7.16
CA SER A 83 1.02 -1.65 8.14
C SER A 83 0.86 -0.53 9.16
N TYR A 84 -0.37 -0.36 9.64
CA TYR A 84 -0.71 0.71 10.59
C TYR A 84 -0.04 0.52 11.95
N ARG A 85 0.15 -0.74 12.39
CA ARG A 85 0.86 -1.07 13.64
C ARG A 85 2.13 -1.84 13.34
N ARG A 86 3.01 -1.95 14.34
CA ARG A 86 4.18 -2.81 14.26
C ARG A 86 3.75 -4.28 14.25
N HIS A 87 3.66 -4.86 13.05
CA HIS A 87 3.36 -6.27 12.84
C HIS A 87 4.64 -7.05 12.51
N LEU A 88 5.42 -7.37 13.55
CA LEU A 88 6.70 -8.08 13.44
C LEU A 88 6.55 -9.44 12.75
N GLN A 89 5.39 -10.10 12.89
CA GLN A 89 5.12 -11.41 12.32
C GLN A 89 5.24 -11.46 10.80
N ILE A 90 4.88 -10.37 10.10
CA ILE A 90 5.00 -10.30 8.64
C ILE A 90 6.48 -10.31 8.25
N ASN A 91 7.32 -9.53 8.94
CA ASN A 91 8.76 -9.49 8.69
C ASN A 91 9.40 -10.86 8.98
N LEU A 92 9.04 -11.51 10.08
CA LEU A 92 9.52 -12.85 10.40
C LEU A 92 9.14 -13.87 9.33
N LYS A 93 7.89 -13.83 8.85
CA LYS A 93 7.42 -14.68 7.77
C LYS A 93 8.21 -14.45 6.48
N LEU A 94 8.46 -13.19 6.11
CA LEU A 94 9.30 -12.86 4.94
C LEU A 94 10.73 -13.37 5.10
N ILE A 95 11.34 -13.25 6.29
CA ILE A 95 12.68 -13.80 6.54
C ILE A 95 12.69 -15.32 6.31
N THR A 96 11.65 -16.05 6.75
CA THR A 96 11.57 -17.50 6.49
C THR A 96 11.41 -17.84 5.01
N PHE A 97 10.75 -16.98 4.24
CA PHE A 97 10.63 -17.15 2.79
C PHE A 97 11.95 -16.96 2.06
N PHE A 98 12.78 -16.02 2.50
CA PHE A 98 14.10 -15.75 1.88
C PHE A 98 15.24 -16.57 2.47
N ALA A 99 15.00 -17.33 3.54
CA ALA A 99 16.02 -18.16 4.15
C ALA A 99 16.49 -19.24 3.15
N PRO A 100 17.81 -19.41 2.94
CA PRO A 100 18.32 -20.45 2.07
C PRO A 100 17.88 -21.81 2.62
N ARG A 101 17.12 -22.58 1.83
CA ARG A 101 16.83 -23.98 2.15
C ARG A 101 18.16 -24.71 2.20
N SER A 102 18.54 -25.23 3.37
CA SER A 102 19.77 -26.00 3.49
C SER A 102 19.74 -27.12 2.44
N THR A 103 20.68 -27.06 1.50
CA THR A 103 20.94 -28.18 0.62
C THR A 103 21.41 -29.31 1.52
N ASN A 104 20.56 -30.32 1.74
CA ASN A 104 21.00 -31.59 2.26
C ASN A 104 22.02 -32.14 1.25
N LYS A 105 23.30 -31.85 1.47
CA LYS A 105 24.39 -32.64 0.91
C LYS A 105 24.36 -33.98 1.63
N SER A 106 23.51 -34.87 1.13
CA SER A 106 23.70 -36.30 1.26
C SER A 106 25.13 -36.58 0.81
N THR A 107 26.00 -36.88 1.76
CA THR A 107 27.32 -37.43 1.45
C THR A 107 27.37 -38.77 2.16
N ARG A 108 27.40 -39.78 1.30
CA ARG A 108 27.62 -41.20 1.56
C ARG A 108 28.82 -41.44 2.45
#